data_AF-T1F1N0-F1
#
_entry.id   AF-T1F1N0-F1
#
_cell.length_a   1.000
_cell.length_b   1.000
_cell.length_c   1.000
_cell.angle_alpha   90.00
_cell.angle_beta   90.00
_cell.angle_gamma   90.00
#
_symmetry.space_group_name_H-M   'P 1'
#
loop_
_entity.id
_entity.type
_entity.pdbx_description
1 polymer ?
#
loop_
_entity_poly.entity_id
_entity_poly.type
_entity_poly.pdbx_seq_one_letter_code
_entity_poly.pdbx_strand_id
1 'polypeptide(L)'
;MEDEKELDSTDNEVGQKKHPNVLEKVKECRKRKAAKKACIQATVTTCTPLGSSVISQAKVDQLVTNFIVEYMEPMSIVESQPFIELVQGLQPTKKVLSRKTLNG
;
A
#
# COMPACT_ATOMS: atom_id res chain seq x y z
N MET A 1 58.74 7.20 -13.36
CA MET A 1 59.36 6.60 -12.17
C MET A 1 58.51 7.04 -11.01
N GLU A 2 57.76 6.24 -10.28
CA GLU A 2 57.55 4.80 -10.04
C GLU A 2 56.35 4.88 -9.06
N ASP A 3 55.46 3.94 -8.80
CA ASP A 3 55.00 2.70 -9.38
C ASP A 3 53.66 2.47 -8.65
N GLU A 4 52.83 1.64 -9.26
CA GLU A 4 51.60 1.11 -8.70
C GLU A 4 51.81 0.51 -7.29
N LYS A 5 50.81 0.69 -6.42
CA LYS A 5 50.59 -0.24 -5.31
C LYS A 5 49.10 -0.54 -5.17
N GLU A 6 48.68 -1.54 -5.94
CA GLU A 6 47.68 -2.51 -5.51
C GLU A 6 48.12 -3.21 -4.20
N LEU A 7 47.17 -3.99 -3.66
CA LEU A 7 47.20 -4.91 -2.52
C LEU A 7 46.59 -4.34 -1.24
N ASP A 8 45.74 -5.03 -0.50
CA ASP A 8 45.00 -6.28 -0.67
C ASP A 8 44.09 -6.37 0.57
N SER A 9 42.95 -7.03 0.39
CA SER A 9 42.05 -7.67 1.34
C SER A 9 42.42 -7.67 2.84
N THR A 10 41.40 -7.49 3.69
CA THR A 10 40.92 -8.57 4.59
C THR A 10 39.68 -8.11 5.36
N ASP A 11 38.52 -8.58 4.90
CA ASP A 11 37.32 -8.76 5.71
C ASP A 11 37.58 -9.75 6.84
N ASN A 12 37.04 -9.50 8.04
CA ASN A 12 36.97 -10.52 9.08
C ASN A 12 35.71 -10.42 9.95
N GLU A 13 35.08 -11.60 10.08
CA GLU A 13 34.04 -12.15 10.98
C GLU A 13 33.82 -11.46 12.36
N VAL A 14 32.71 -11.58 13.11
CA VAL A 14 31.61 -12.55 13.19
C VAL A 14 30.51 -11.99 14.09
N GLY A 15 29.24 -12.36 13.84
CA GLY A 15 28.14 -11.99 14.74
C GLY A 15 26.85 -12.76 14.47
N GLN A 16 26.95 -14.08 14.34
CA GLN A 16 25.83 -15.00 14.13
C GLN A 16 24.87 -15.01 15.33
N LYS A 17 23.58 -14.75 15.14
CA LYS A 17 22.53 -15.46 15.88
C LYS A 17 21.50 -16.05 14.91
N LYS A 18 21.69 -17.35 14.74
CA LYS A 18 20.93 -18.32 13.98
C LYS A 18 19.51 -18.39 14.56
N HIS A 19 18.49 -18.23 13.73
CA HIS A 19 17.29 -19.04 13.89
C HIS A 19 17.20 -20.04 12.74
N PRO A 20 17.15 -21.34 13.05
CA PRO A 20 17.42 -22.37 12.10
C PRO A 20 16.17 -22.73 11.29
N ASN A 21 16.47 -23.14 10.06
CA ASN A 21 15.84 -24.25 9.35
C ASN A 21 14.91 -23.89 8.18
N VAL A 22 15.57 -23.82 7.02
CA VAL A 22 15.21 -24.55 5.79
C VAL A 22 13.95 -24.08 5.07
N LEU A 23 14.16 -23.06 4.23
CA LEU A 23 13.58 -23.06 2.90
C LEU A 23 14.73 -23.29 1.91
N GLU A 24 14.49 -24.06 0.85
CA GLU A 24 15.46 -24.54 -0.17
C GLU A 24 16.04 -25.94 0.09
N LYS A 25 15.22 -26.96 -0.20
CA LYS A 25 15.66 -28.12 -0.99
C LYS A 25 14.44 -28.78 -1.64
N VAL A 26 14.01 -28.22 -2.77
CA VAL A 26 13.23 -28.97 -3.75
C VAL A 26 14.18 -30.00 -4.37
N LYS A 27 14.35 -31.13 -3.69
CA LYS A 27 14.86 -32.35 -4.31
C LYS A 27 13.76 -33.39 -4.24
N GLU A 28 13.16 -33.55 -5.40
CA GLU A 28 12.27 -34.60 -5.84
C GLU A 28 12.50 -35.95 -5.15
N CYS A 29 11.44 -36.47 -4.54
CA CYS A 29 11.34 -37.87 -4.12
C CYS A 29 10.06 -38.48 -4.70
N ARG A 30 10.17 -39.00 -5.92
CA ARG A 30 9.20 -39.96 -6.47
C ARG A 30 9.30 -41.26 -5.70
N LYS A 31 8.27 -41.61 -4.93
CA LYS A 31 7.86 -43.00 -4.70
C LYS A 31 6.40 -43.02 -4.24
N ARG A 32 5.56 -43.60 -5.10
CA ARG A 32 4.11 -43.76 -4.96
C ARG A 32 3.82 -44.74 -3.82
N LYS A 33 2.80 -44.46 -3.02
CA LYS A 33 1.92 -45.48 -2.42
C LYS A 33 0.59 -44.85 -2.02
N ALA A 34 -0.48 -45.49 -2.46
CA ALA A 34 -1.86 -45.04 -2.35
C ALA A 34 -2.35 -45.11 -0.90
N ALA A 35 -2.92 -44.01 -0.42
CA ALA A 35 -3.78 -43.99 0.76
C ALA A 35 -4.85 -42.91 0.54
N LYS A 36 -6.11 -43.29 0.81
CA LYS A 36 -7.33 -42.51 0.59
C LYS A 36 -7.19 -41.09 1.18
N LYS A 37 -7.19 -40.06 0.32
CA LYS A 37 -7.18 -38.66 0.76
C LYS A 37 -8.63 -38.19 1.00
N ALA A 38 -8.98 -37.98 2.26
CA ALA A 38 -10.00 -36.99 2.57
C ALA A 38 -9.53 -35.65 1.99
N CYS A 39 -10.36 -35.02 1.16
CA CYS A 39 -10.09 -33.70 0.62
C CYS A 39 -10.19 -32.70 1.76
N ILE A 40 -9.05 -32.27 2.30
CA ILE A 40 -9.01 -31.03 3.09
C ILE A 40 -9.21 -29.92 2.07
N GLN A 41 -10.45 -29.48 1.91
CA GLN A 41 -10.74 -28.24 1.21
C GLN A 41 -10.09 -27.11 2.02
N ALA A 42 -9.07 -26.49 1.45
CA ALA A 42 -8.52 -25.26 2.00
C ALA A 42 -9.61 -24.18 1.86
N THR A 43 -10.28 -23.85 2.97
CA THR A 43 -11.16 -22.68 3.02
C THR A 43 -10.28 -21.45 2.90
N VAL A 44 -10.34 -20.79 1.75
CA VAL A 44 -9.76 -19.47 1.54
C VAL A 44 -10.59 -18.50 2.38
N THR A 45 -10.06 -18.07 3.52
CA THR A 45 -10.64 -16.98 4.29
C THR A 45 -10.37 -15.69 3.54
N THR A 46 -11.34 -15.25 2.74
CA THR A 46 -11.29 -13.93 2.11
C THR A 46 -11.53 -12.87 3.17
N CYS A 47 -10.52 -12.06 3.47
CA CYS A 47 -10.69 -10.87 4.30
C CYS A 47 -11.54 -9.87 3.51
N THR A 48 -12.78 -9.64 3.94
CA THR A 48 -13.58 -8.52 3.44
C THR A 48 -13.02 -7.21 4.02
N PRO A 49 -12.77 -6.18 3.21
CA PRO A 49 -12.34 -4.89 3.73
C PRO A 49 -13.42 -4.36 4.68
N LEU A 50 -13.03 -4.10 5.92
CA LEU A 50 -13.87 -3.57 6.98
C LEU A 50 -14.40 -2.19 6.56
N GLY A 51 -15.65 -2.17 6.07
CA GLY A 51 -16.50 -1.00 5.98
C GLY A 51 -15.90 0.23 5.29
N SER A 52 -15.79 0.21 3.96
CA SER A 52 -15.80 1.48 3.22
C SER A 52 -17.19 2.09 3.38
N SER A 53 -17.36 2.98 4.35
CA SER A 53 -18.54 3.83 4.40
C SER A 53 -18.47 4.71 3.16
N VAL A 54 -19.23 4.34 2.12
CA VAL A 54 -19.27 5.06 0.86
C VAL A 54 -20.01 6.36 1.13
N ILE A 55 -19.27 7.45 1.23
CA ILE A 55 -19.85 8.78 1.38
C ILE A 55 -20.51 9.14 0.03
N SER A 56 -21.65 9.81 0.04
CA SER A 56 -22.26 10.30 -1.20
C SER A 56 -21.47 11.48 -1.76
N GLN A 57 -21.57 11.76 -3.07
CA GLN A 57 -20.92 12.94 -3.65
C GLN A 57 -21.43 14.22 -2.99
N ALA A 58 -22.75 14.35 -2.82
CA ALA A 58 -23.38 15.49 -2.15
C ALA A 58 -22.83 15.72 -0.73
N LYS A 59 -22.48 14.66 -0.01
CA LYS A 59 -21.89 14.80 1.32
C LYS A 59 -20.43 15.27 1.26
N VAL A 60 -19.65 14.80 0.29
CA VAL A 60 -18.29 15.34 0.04
C VAL A 60 -18.37 16.82 -0.32
N ASP A 61 -19.27 17.18 -1.23
CA ASP A 61 -19.48 18.56 -1.67
C ASP A 61 -19.83 19.47 -0.49
N GLN A 62 -20.75 19.03 0.38
CA GLN A 62 -21.10 19.76 1.60
C GLN A 62 -19.92 19.93 2.55
N LEU A 63 -19.12 18.88 2.76
CA LEU A 63 -17.95 18.95 3.64
C LEU A 63 -16.89 19.93 3.11
N VAL A 64 -16.64 19.91 1.80
CA VAL A 64 -15.72 20.85 1.15
C VAL A 64 -16.24 22.28 1.27
N THR A 65 -17.52 22.52 0.99
CA THR A 65 -18.13 23.85 1.13
C THR A 65 -18.07 24.36 2.57
N ASN A 66 -18.41 23.52 3.55
CA ASN A 66 -18.33 23.88 4.97
C ASN A 66 -16.91 24.25 5.37
N PHE A 67 -15.92 23.45 4.98
CA PHE A 67 -14.51 23.76 5.23
C PHE A 67 -14.12 25.14 4.68
N ILE A 68 -14.50 25.45 3.44
CA ILE A 68 -14.18 26.73 2.82
C ILE A 68 -14.85 27.90 3.55
N VAL A 69 -16.13 27.77 3.86
CA VAL A 69 -16.92 28.83 4.51
C VAL A 69 -16.50 29.06 5.96
N GLU A 70 -16.34 27.97 6.73
CA GLU A 70 -16.01 28.04 8.16
C GLU A 70 -14.60 28.58 8.41
N TYR A 71 -13.65 28.22 7.54
CA TYR A 71 -12.25 28.63 7.67
C TYR A 71 -11.86 29.82 6.77
N MET A 72 -12.84 30.42 6.05
CA MET A 72 -12.63 31.51 5.09
C MET A 72 -11.50 31.23 4.08
N GLU A 73 -11.36 29.97 3.66
CA GLU A 73 -10.33 29.57 2.70
C GLU A 73 -10.61 30.17 1.32
N PRO A 74 -9.58 30.45 0.50
CA PRO A 74 -9.80 30.87 -0.87
C PRO A 74 -10.45 29.73 -1.65
N MET A 75 -11.51 30.02 -2.39
CA MET A 75 -12.21 29.01 -3.20
C MET A 75 -11.32 28.32 -4.23
N SER A 76 -10.16 28.90 -4.56
CA SER A 76 -9.14 28.27 -5.41
C SER A 76 -8.50 27.02 -4.80
N ILE A 77 -8.62 26.80 -3.48
CA ILE A 77 -8.00 25.67 -2.79
C ILE A 77 -8.44 24.32 -3.35
N VAL A 78 -9.68 24.22 -3.84
CA VAL A 78 -10.24 23.00 -4.43
C VAL A 78 -9.59 22.59 -5.74
N GLU A 79 -8.85 23.49 -6.38
CA GLU A 79 -8.13 23.25 -7.62
C GLU A 79 -6.63 22.97 -7.37
N SER A 80 -6.18 23.07 -6.11
CA SER A 80 -4.81 22.73 -5.75
C SER A 80 -4.63 21.20 -5.75
N GLN A 81 -3.51 20.72 -6.28
CA GLN A 81 -3.26 19.28 -6.33
C GLN A 81 -3.22 18.60 -4.95
N PRO A 82 -2.57 19.17 -3.91
CA PRO A 82 -2.58 18.55 -2.59
C PRO A 82 -3.98 18.35 -2.02
N PHE A 83 -4.89 19.30 -2.27
CA PHE A 83 -6.27 19.18 -1.83
C PHE A 83 -7.02 18.08 -2.62
N ILE A 84 -6.80 18.02 -3.94
CA ILE A 84 -7.40 16.99 -4.79
C ILE A 84 -6.92 15.59 -4.37
N GLU A 85 -5.62 15.42 -4.17
CA GLU A 85 -5.01 14.17 -3.70
C GLU A 85 -5.54 13.75 -2.34
N LEU A 86 -5.74 14.70 -1.42
CA LEU A 86 -6.35 14.43 -0.12
C LEU A 86 -7.78 13.86 -0.26
N VAL A 87 -8.63 14.53 -1.02
CA VAL A 87 -10.03 14.10 -1.19
C VAL A 87 -10.10 12.76 -1.92
N GLN A 88 -9.29 12.56 -2.96
CA GLN A 88 -9.24 11.31 -3.71
C GLN A 88 -8.62 10.16 -2.90
N GLY A 89 -7.62 10.43 -2.06
CA GLY A 89 -7.05 9.44 -1.15
C GLY A 89 -8.06 8.92 -0.13
N LEU A 90 -8.94 9.80 0.36
CA LEU A 90 -10.01 9.44 1.29
C LEU A 90 -11.23 8.83 0.59
N GLN A 91 -11.57 9.31 -0.60
CA GLN A 91 -12.75 8.91 -1.38
C GLN A 91 -12.40 8.78 -2.88
N PRO A 92 -11.80 7.65 -3.31
CA PRO A 92 -11.22 7.50 -4.66
C PRO A 92 -12.21 7.62 -5.81
N THR A 93 -13.50 7.39 -5.55
CA THR A 93 -14.55 7.43 -6.57
C THR A 93 -15.21 8.80 -6.72
N LYS A 94 -14.80 9.79 -5.92
CA LYS A 94 -15.45 11.10 -5.84
C LYS A 94 -14.67 12.17 -6.57
N LYS A 95 -15.40 13.17 -7.06
CA LYS A 95 -14.83 14.33 -7.71
C LYS A 95 -14.75 15.48 -6.71
N VAL A 96 -13.73 16.30 -6.84
CA VAL A 96 -13.65 17.57 -6.12
C VAL A 96 -14.43 18.63 -6.90
N LEU A 97 -15.15 19.49 -6.18
CA LEU A 97 -15.86 20.62 -6.77
C LEU A 97 -14.89 21.56 -7.50
N SER A 98 -15.36 22.17 -8.57
CA SER A 98 -14.60 23.25 -9.22
C SER A 98 -14.88 24.59 -8.53
N ARG A 99 -13.96 25.54 -8.63
CA ARG A 99 -14.17 26.90 -8.12
C ARG A 99 -15.40 27.57 -8.74
N LYS A 100 -15.70 27.28 -10.01
CA LYS A 100 -16.89 27.80 -10.70
C LYS A 100 -18.18 27.29 -10.07
N THR A 101 -18.18 26.05 -9.61
CA THR A 101 -19.34 25.41 -8.95
C THR A 101 -19.59 25.99 -7.56
N LEU A 102 -18.53 26.44 -6.86
CA LEU A 102 -18.65 27.08 -5.54
C LEU A 102 -19.15 28.54 -5.61
N ASN A 103 -18.99 29.19 -6.77
CA ASN A 103 -19.33 30.60 -6.99
C ASN A 103 -20.72 30.82 -7.61
N GLY A 104 -21.39 29.76 -8.07
CA GLY A 104 -22.71 29.83 -8.72
C GLY A 104 -23.83 29.49 -7.77
#